data_AF-A0A8T5I4A6-F1
#
_entry.id   AF-A0A8T5I4A6-F1
#
_cell.length_a   1.000
_cell.length_b   1.000
_cell.length_c   1.000
_cell.angle_alpha   90.00
_cell.angle_beta   90.00
_cell.angle_gamma   90.00
#
_symmetry.space_group_name_H-M   'P 1'
#
loop_
_entity.id
_entity.type
_entity.pdbx_description
1 polymer ?
#
loop_
_entity_poly.entity_id
_entity_poly.type
_entity_poly.pdbx_seq_one_letter_code
_entity_poly.pdbx_strand_id
1 'polypeptide(L)'
;MVSTLQQSIEFLKDFGMFDVVLPFLLVFAIVFAVLEKTMILGKEGNSGTKKNLNAIVALVMALITVATNQVVSVINEALPNIVLLGVVSISFLLLVGMFLKTGEFDLAEKSKKWFMFVLFLMFLGTVFIFASAIGIDGVSILDRFFSWIGGAIGTSVIAPMVFLLIVVGTIYLVVRDSASPGEGGS
;
A
#
# COMPACT_ATOMS: atom_id res chain seq x y z
N MET A 1 -14.76 4.38 27.54
CA MET A 1 -14.76 2.93 27.80
C MET A 1 -13.94 2.28 26.70
N VAL A 2 -12.76 1.76 27.02
CA VAL A 2 -12.01 0.94 26.05
C VAL A 2 -12.81 -0.32 25.77
N SER A 3 -12.90 -0.69 24.49
CA SER A 3 -13.61 -1.90 24.07
C SER A 3 -12.96 -3.13 24.70
N THR A 4 -13.76 -4.08 25.18
CA THR A 4 -13.27 -5.35 25.75
C THR A 4 -12.35 -6.11 24.77
N LEU A 5 -12.55 -5.90 23.46
CA LEU A 5 -11.68 -6.44 22.42
C LEU A 5 -10.31 -5.76 22.40
N GLN A 6 -10.24 -4.44 22.58
CA GLN A 6 -8.98 -3.71 22.62
C GLN A 6 -8.13 -4.19 23.80
N GLN A 7 -8.74 -4.36 24.97
CA GLN A 7 -8.05 -4.88 26.15
C GLN A 7 -7.53 -6.32 25.97
N SER A 8 -8.29 -7.14 25.23
CA SER A 8 -7.85 -8.50 24.88
C SER A 8 -6.66 -8.48 23.91
N ILE A 9 -6.66 -7.58 22.93
CA ILE A 9 -5.54 -7.40 21.99
C ILE A 9 -4.30 -6.87 22.71
N GLU A 10 -4.45 -5.89 23.60
CA GLU A 10 -3.36 -5.37 24.43
C GLU A 10 -2.76 -6.48 25.31
N PHE A 11 -3.59 -7.31 25.94
CA PHE A 11 -3.11 -8.48 26.68
C PHE A 11 -2.32 -9.47 25.80
N LEU A 12 -2.80 -9.77 24.58
CA LEU A 12 -2.09 -10.62 23.61
C LEU A 12 -0.74 -10.01 23.18
N LYS A 13 -0.71 -8.69 23.04
CA LYS A 13 0.51 -7.93 22.72
C LYS A 13 1.52 -8.01 23.84
N ASP A 14 1.12 -7.74 25.08
CA ASP A 14 2.00 -7.78 26.24
C ASP A 14 2.48 -9.20 26.54
N PHE A 15 1.69 -10.21 26.20
CA PHE A 15 2.10 -11.62 26.25
C PHE A 15 3.14 -11.99 25.16
N GLY A 16 3.42 -11.10 24.21
CA GLY A 16 4.39 -11.33 23.14
C GLY A 16 3.83 -12.11 21.95
N MET A 17 2.51 -12.24 21.80
CA MET A 17 1.92 -12.96 20.66
C MET A 17 2.32 -12.32 19.32
N PHE A 18 2.23 -10.99 19.21
CA PHE A 18 2.57 -10.30 17.97
C PHE A 18 4.08 -10.24 17.74
N ASP A 19 4.86 -10.06 18.81
CA ASP A 19 6.30 -9.88 18.68
C ASP A 19 7.04 -11.20 18.49
N VAL A 20 6.53 -12.33 18.98
CA VAL A 20 7.24 -13.63 18.97
C VAL A 20 6.55 -14.65 18.07
N VAL A 21 5.22 -14.81 18.20
CA VAL A 21 4.47 -15.87 17.50
C VAL A 21 4.28 -15.54 16.02
N LEU A 22 4.01 -14.26 15.67
CA LEU A 22 3.87 -13.90 14.26
C LEU A 22 5.18 -14.07 13.47
N PRO A 23 6.34 -13.57 13.92
CA PRO A 23 7.62 -13.82 13.23
C PRO A 23 7.94 -15.31 13.15
N PHE A 24 7.66 -16.08 14.20
CA PHE A 24 7.82 -17.54 14.20
C PHE A 24 7.03 -18.20 13.06
N LEU A 25 5.73 -17.94 12.97
CA LEU A 25 4.86 -18.52 11.95
C LEU A 25 5.29 -18.09 10.55
N LEU A 26 5.70 -16.83 10.39
CA LEU A 26 6.17 -16.30 9.11
C LEU A 26 7.45 -17.01 8.64
N VAL A 27 8.46 -17.12 9.50
CA VAL A 27 9.72 -17.80 9.17
C VAL A 27 9.48 -19.29 8.91
N PHE A 28 8.69 -19.95 9.76
CA PHE A 28 8.30 -21.34 9.58
C PHE A 28 7.64 -21.56 8.21
N ALA A 29 6.63 -20.75 7.87
CA ALA A 29 5.89 -20.89 6.63
C ALA A 29 6.77 -20.63 5.39
N ILE A 30 7.62 -19.60 5.43
CA ILE A 30 8.53 -19.28 4.31
C ILE A 30 9.55 -20.40 4.12
N VAL A 31 10.23 -20.83 5.19
CA VAL A 31 11.24 -21.89 5.10
C VAL A 31 10.59 -23.20 4.64
N PHE A 32 9.43 -23.56 5.21
CA PHE A 32 8.67 -24.74 4.80
C PHE A 32 8.30 -24.68 3.31
N ALA A 33 7.73 -23.57 2.85
CA ALA A 33 7.33 -23.38 1.45
C ALA A 33 8.54 -23.42 0.50
N VAL A 34 9.68 -22.85 0.89
CA VAL A 34 10.92 -22.92 0.11
C VAL A 34 11.43 -24.35 0.03
N LEU A 35 11.48 -25.10 1.14
CA LEU A 35 11.89 -26.51 1.15
C LEU A 35 10.93 -27.40 0.34
N GLU A 36 9.63 -27.13 0.38
CA GLU A 36 8.62 -27.84 -0.40
C GLU A 36 8.74 -27.54 -1.90
N LYS A 37 8.94 -26.27 -2.28
CA LYS A 37 9.06 -25.86 -3.68
C LYS A 37 10.38 -26.29 -4.31
N THR A 38 11.47 -26.30 -3.54
CA THR A 38 12.81 -26.70 -4.02
C THR A 38 13.08 -28.20 -3.97
N MET A 39 12.30 -28.95 -3.17
CA MET A 39 12.45 -30.40 -2.99
C MET A 39 13.86 -30.84 -2.54
N ILE A 40 14.59 -29.95 -1.84
CA ILE A 40 16.01 -30.16 -1.50
C ILE A 40 16.26 -31.34 -0.56
N LEU A 41 15.29 -31.66 0.31
CA LEU A 41 15.37 -32.78 1.27
C LEU A 41 14.88 -34.11 0.69
N GLY A 42 14.67 -34.16 -0.63
CA GLY A 42 14.31 -35.35 -1.38
C GLY A 42 12.82 -35.54 -1.61
N LYS A 43 12.53 -36.47 -2.51
CA LYS A 43 11.18 -36.89 -2.87
C LYS A 43 10.76 -38.13 -2.08
N GLU A 44 9.50 -38.20 -1.70
CA GLU A 44 8.84 -39.37 -1.14
C GLU A 44 8.20 -40.14 -2.31
N GLY A 45 8.80 -41.27 -2.68
CA GLY A 45 8.35 -42.09 -3.81
C GLY A 45 8.36 -41.37 -5.16
N ASN A 46 7.40 -41.72 -6.04
CA ASN A 46 7.43 -41.34 -7.45
C ASN A 46 6.97 -39.90 -7.76
N SER A 47 6.49 -39.11 -6.79
CA SER A 47 6.01 -37.73 -7.07
C SER A 47 5.86 -36.75 -5.89
N GLY A 48 6.06 -37.15 -4.62
CA GLY A 48 5.85 -36.25 -3.46
C GLY A 48 7.13 -35.68 -2.86
N THR A 49 7.07 -34.59 -2.09
CA THR A 49 8.15 -34.12 -1.19
C THR A 49 7.98 -34.71 0.21
N LYS A 50 9.08 -34.93 0.94
CA LYS A 50 9.05 -35.39 2.34
C LYS A 50 8.54 -34.29 3.28
N LYS A 51 7.23 -34.05 3.32
CA LYS A 51 6.61 -32.95 4.08
C LYS A 51 6.92 -32.99 5.57
N ASN A 52 6.96 -34.18 6.16
CA ASN A 52 7.29 -34.34 7.59
C ASN A 52 8.70 -33.83 7.91
N LEU A 53 9.67 -34.14 7.05
CA LEU A 53 11.05 -33.71 7.22
C LEU A 53 11.20 -32.20 7.00
N ASN A 54 10.56 -31.68 5.94
CA ASN A 54 10.53 -30.24 5.66
C ASN A 54 9.92 -29.46 6.84
N ALA A 55 8.83 -29.97 7.44
CA ALA A 55 8.17 -29.35 8.59
C ALA A 55 9.07 -29.31 9.82
N ILE A 56 9.75 -30.41 10.15
CA ILE A 56 10.67 -30.46 11.31
C ILE A 56 11.84 -29.49 11.10
N VAL A 57 12.44 -29.46 9.91
CA VAL A 57 13.56 -28.55 9.62
C VAL A 57 13.12 -27.09 9.67
N ALA A 58 11.98 -26.75 9.05
CA ALA A 58 11.43 -25.40 9.10
C ALA A 58 11.08 -24.98 10.53
N LEU A 59 10.57 -25.89 11.36
CA LEU A 59 10.25 -25.65 12.76
C LEU A 59 11.51 -25.31 13.57
N VAL A 60 12.57 -26.10 13.43
CA VAL A 60 13.84 -25.87 14.13
C VAL A 60 14.44 -24.52 13.71
N MET A 61 14.43 -24.21 12.40
CA MET A 61 14.92 -22.92 11.90
C MET A 61 14.11 -21.76 12.47
N ALA A 62 12.78 -21.84 12.47
CA ALA A 62 11.92 -20.80 13.01
C ALA A 62 12.12 -20.59 14.52
N LEU A 63 12.27 -21.67 15.29
CA LEU A 63 12.56 -21.58 16.73
C LEU A 63 13.92 -20.90 17.01
N ILE A 64 14.95 -21.23 16.24
CA ILE A 64 16.27 -20.58 16.35
C ILE A 64 16.19 -19.09 16.01
N THR A 65 15.45 -18.74 14.95
CA THR A 65 15.24 -17.34 14.56
C THR A 65 14.57 -16.53 15.66
N VAL A 66 13.54 -17.09 16.28
CA VAL A 66 12.73 -16.39 17.30
C VAL A 66 13.42 -16.35 18.66
N ALA A 67 14.34 -17.28 18.93
CA ALA A 67 15.20 -17.23 20.11
C ALA A 67 16.13 -15.99 20.12
N THR A 68 16.33 -15.33 18.97
CA THR A 68 17.17 -14.14 18.86
C THR A 68 16.33 -12.86 18.81
N ASN A 69 16.28 -12.12 19.92
CA ASN A 69 15.50 -10.87 20.03
C ASN A 69 15.86 -9.83 18.96
N GLN A 70 17.13 -9.76 18.54
CA GLN A 70 17.56 -8.82 17.49
C GLN A 70 16.92 -9.16 16.13
N VAL A 71 16.87 -10.44 15.77
CA VAL A 71 16.30 -10.86 14.48
C VAL A 71 14.79 -10.63 14.48
N VAL A 72 14.13 -10.95 15.59
CA VAL A 72 12.71 -10.69 15.79
C VAL A 72 12.39 -9.20 15.66
N SER A 73 13.17 -8.33 16.29
CA SER A 73 13.01 -6.87 16.19
C SER A 73 13.14 -6.38 14.75
N VAL A 74 14.15 -6.85 14.02
CA VAL A 74 14.35 -6.49 12.61
C VAL A 74 13.18 -6.96 11.75
N ILE A 75 12.64 -8.15 12.00
CA ILE A 75 11.46 -8.66 11.28
C ILE A 75 10.25 -7.77 11.58
N ASN A 76 10.00 -7.41 12.84
CA ASN A 76 8.86 -6.57 13.23
C ASN A 76 8.96 -5.14 12.68
N GLU A 77 10.18 -4.63 12.47
CA GLU A 77 10.41 -3.31 11.84
C GLU A 77 10.35 -3.38 10.30
N ALA A 78 10.89 -4.43 9.70
CA ALA A 78 10.96 -4.57 8.24
C ALA A 78 9.65 -5.06 7.61
N LEU A 79 8.91 -5.96 8.27
CA LEU A 79 7.69 -6.56 7.70
C LEU A 79 6.62 -5.52 7.34
N PRO A 80 6.25 -4.57 8.22
CA PRO A 80 5.25 -3.55 7.87
C PRO A 80 5.68 -2.77 6.63
N ASN A 81 6.96 -2.43 6.53
CA ASN A 81 7.52 -1.69 5.40
C ASN A 81 7.48 -2.49 4.09
N ILE A 82 7.82 -3.78 4.13
CA ILE A 82 7.76 -4.67 2.95
C ILE A 82 6.31 -4.86 2.49
N VAL A 83 5.39 -5.15 3.43
CA VAL A 83 3.96 -5.33 3.12
C VAL A 83 3.39 -4.04 2.53
N LEU A 84 3.72 -2.89 3.12
CA LEU A 84 3.28 -1.60 2.63
C LEU A 84 3.79 -1.33 1.22
N LEU A 85 5.08 -1.58 0.94
CA LEU A 85 5.65 -1.47 -0.41
C LEU A 85 4.94 -2.39 -1.40
N GLY A 86 4.59 -3.61 -0.98
CA GLY A 86 3.79 -4.54 -1.77
C GLY A 86 2.40 -3.98 -2.10
N VAL A 87 1.71 -3.41 -1.10
CA VAL A 87 0.40 -2.75 -1.27
C VAL A 87 0.51 -1.54 -2.21
N VAL A 88 1.56 -0.72 -2.09
CA VAL A 88 1.85 0.40 -3.00
C VAL A 88 2.00 -0.10 -4.43
N SER A 89 2.78 -1.16 -4.62
CA SER A 89 3.08 -1.74 -5.93
C SER A 89 1.82 -2.31 -6.60
N ILE A 90 1.00 -3.05 -5.84
CA ILE A 90 -0.27 -3.59 -6.33
C ILE A 90 -1.25 -2.46 -6.64
N SER A 91 -1.35 -1.46 -5.76
CA SER A 91 -2.23 -0.30 -5.97
C SER A 91 -1.84 0.48 -7.23
N PHE A 92 -0.54 0.68 -7.45
CA PHE A 92 -0.02 1.28 -8.68
C PHE A 92 -0.35 0.44 -9.92
N LEU A 93 -0.14 -0.88 -9.87
CA LEU A 93 -0.48 -1.79 -10.97
C LEU A 93 -1.99 -1.81 -11.27
N LEU A 94 -2.84 -1.72 -10.25
CA LEU A 94 -4.30 -1.61 -10.42
C LEU A 94 -4.70 -0.30 -11.08
N LEU A 95 -4.10 0.81 -10.63
CA LEU A 95 -4.30 2.12 -11.24
C LEU A 95 -3.86 2.12 -12.71
N VAL A 96 -2.64 1.68 -13.00
CA VAL A 96 -2.13 1.57 -14.38
C VAL A 96 -2.99 0.60 -15.20
N GLY A 97 -3.39 -0.54 -14.64
CA GLY A 97 -4.24 -1.54 -15.28
C GLY A 97 -5.62 -1.01 -15.66
N MET A 98 -6.19 -0.09 -14.85
CA MET A 98 -7.44 0.60 -15.17
C MET A 98 -7.32 1.47 -16.42
N PHE A 99 -6.15 2.10 -16.64
CA PHE A 99 -5.88 2.95 -17.81
C PHE A 99 -5.31 2.19 -19.02
N LEU A 100 -4.91 0.91 -18.85
CA LEU A 100 -4.42 0.05 -19.93
C LEU A 100 -5.52 -0.78 -20.61
N LYS A 101 -6.76 -0.77 -20.10
CA LYS A 101 -7.84 -1.58 -20.66
C LYS A 101 -8.51 -0.89 -21.85
N THR A 102 -8.65 -1.65 -22.93
CA THR A 102 -9.15 -1.28 -24.26
C THR A 102 -10.61 -0.80 -24.24
N GLY A 103 -10.85 0.48 -24.56
CA GLY A 103 -12.17 1.07 -24.79
C GLY A 103 -12.27 2.55 -24.38
N GLU A 104 -12.52 3.44 -25.35
CA GLU A 104 -12.74 4.92 -25.32
C GLU A 104 -11.75 5.82 -24.51
N PHE A 105 -11.08 5.30 -23.49
CA PHE A 105 -10.01 5.91 -22.70
C PHE A 105 -8.62 5.47 -23.20
N ASP A 106 -8.46 5.24 -24.50
CA ASP A 106 -7.17 4.86 -25.09
C ASP A 106 -6.25 6.09 -25.22
N LEU A 107 -5.76 6.57 -24.07
CA LEU A 107 -4.77 7.63 -23.98
C LEU A 107 -3.41 7.20 -24.52
N ALA A 108 -3.19 5.88 -24.70
CA ALA A 108 -1.97 5.34 -25.29
C ALA A 108 -1.91 5.64 -26.81
N GLU A 109 -3.06 5.64 -27.49
CA GLU A 109 -3.12 5.86 -28.94
C GLU A 109 -3.07 7.36 -29.32
N LYS A 110 -3.63 8.26 -28.49
CA LYS A 110 -3.77 9.68 -28.84
C LYS A 110 -2.50 10.53 -28.63
N SER A 111 -1.65 10.19 -27.64
CA SER A 111 -0.25 10.66 -27.59
C SER A 111 0.58 9.95 -26.52
N LYS A 112 1.65 9.28 -26.96
CA LYS A 112 2.62 8.59 -26.09
C LYS A 112 3.21 9.49 -25.00
N LYS A 113 3.35 10.80 -25.26
CA LYS A 113 3.84 11.79 -24.29
C LYS A 113 2.83 12.09 -23.17
N TRP A 114 1.53 12.19 -23.48
CA TRP A 114 0.50 12.44 -22.47
C TRP A 114 0.29 11.21 -21.58
N PHE A 115 0.26 10.01 -22.16
CA PHE A 115 0.22 8.76 -21.40
C PHE A 115 1.41 8.63 -20.45
N MET A 116 2.63 8.96 -20.92
CA MET A 116 3.83 8.94 -20.08
C MET A 116 3.78 9.97 -18.95
N PHE A 117 3.22 11.16 -19.19
CA PHE A 117 3.00 12.18 -18.17
C PHE A 117 1.98 11.73 -17.11
N VAL A 118 0.83 11.18 -17.52
CA VAL A 118 -0.19 10.67 -16.61
C VAL A 118 0.37 9.51 -15.77
N LEU A 119 1.08 8.57 -16.38
CA LEU A 119 1.71 7.45 -15.65
C LEU A 119 2.74 7.94 -14.63
N PHE A 120 3.57 8.92 -14.99
CA PHE A 120 4.53 9.52 -14.07
C PHE A 120 3.83 10.25 -12.91
N LEU A 121 2.79 11.03 -13.20
CA LEU A 121 1.98 11.72 -12.19
C LEU A 121 1.31 10.74 -11.22
N MET A 122 0.78 9.61 -11.72
CA MET A 122 0.14 8.59 -10.91
C MET A 122 1.14 7.80 -10.06
N PHE A 123 2.32 7.48 -10.61
CA PHE A 123 3.39 6.87 -9.84
C PHE A 123 3.81 7.80 -8.69
N LEU A 124 4.03 9.08 -9.00
CA LEU A 124 4.41 10.09 -8.01
C LEU A 124 3.31 10.28 -6.96
N GLY A 125 2.03 10.33 -7.38
CA GLY A 125 0.89 10.41 -6.47
C GLY A 125 0.76 9.21 -5.56
N THR A 126 0.96 7.99 -6.07
CA THR A 126 0.91 6.76 -5.27
C THR A 126 2.04 6.75 -4.24
N VAL A 127 3.28 7.02 -4.67
CA VAL A 127 4.43 7.12 -3.76
C VAL A 127 4.21 8.22 -2.72
N PHE A 128 3.65 9.37 -3.11
CA PHE A 128 3.42 10.50 -2.20
C PHE A 128 2.34 10.20 -1.15
N ILE A 129 1.22 9.59 -1.53
CA ILE A 129 0.16 9.18 -0.60
C ILE A 129 0.71 8.21 0.44
N PHE A 130 1.44 7.18 0.00
CA PHE A 130 2.00 6.19 0.90
C PHE A 130 3.18 6.71 1.71
N ALA A 131 4.03 7.58 1.15
CA ALA A 131 5.06 8.29 1.91
C ALA A 131 4.46 9.18 3.00
N SER A 132 3.31 9.80 2.74
CA SER A 132 2.57 10.55 3.75
C SER A 132 1.92 9.64 4.81
N ALA A 133 1.53 8.42 4.43
CA ALA A 133 0.97 7.42 5.35
C ALA A 133 2.04 6.78 6.26
N ILE A 134 3.29 6.63 5.78
CA ILE A 134 4.41 6.10 6.57
C ILE A 134 4.81 7.06 7.69
N GLY A 135 4.61 8.36 7.52
CA GLY A 135 4.80 9.36 8.57
C GLY A 135 6.14 9.19 9.30
N ILE A 136 7.25 9.32 8.57
CA ILE A 136 8.61 9.00 9.07
C ILE A 136 8.98 9.77 10.36
N ASP A 137 8.28 10.87 10.70
CA ASP A 137 8.51 11.65 11.94
C ASP A 137 7.22 12.16 12.62
N GLY A 138 6.07 11.48 12.45
CA GLY A 138 4.82 11.91 13.08
C GLY A 138 4.24 13.25 12.57
N VAL A 139 4.84 13.83 11.53
CA VAL A 139 4.29 14.95 10.76
C VAL A 139 3.98 14.44 9.37
N SER A 140 2.70 14.46 8.98
CA SER A 140 2.30 14.03 7.65
C SER A 140 2.97 14.95 6.62
N ILE A 141 3.53 14.39 5.55
CA ILE A 141 4.08 15.19 4.45
C ILE A 141 2.97 16.04 3.83
N LEU A 142 1.72 15.58 3.93
CA LEU A 142 0.51 16.37 3.69
C LEU A 142 0.45 17.62 4.58
N ASP A 143 0.67 17.54 5.89
CA ASP A 143 0.70 18.73 6.76
C ASP A 143 1.85 19.66 6.39
N ARG A 144 3.02 19.14 6.03
CA ARG A 144 4.15 19.96 5.58
C ARG A 144 3.87 20.62 4.21
N PHE A 145 3.19 19.94 3.31
CA PHE A 145 2.79 20.46 2.00
C PHE A 145 1.61 21.44 2.10
N PHE A 146 0.59 21.14 2.89
CA PHE A 146 -0.55 22.01 3.17
C PHE A 146 -0.16 23.20 4.04
N SER A 147 0.82 23.10 4.94
CA SER A 147 1.38 24.25 5.65
C SER A 147 2.33 25.08 4.78
N TRP A 148 3.04 24.48 3.82
CA TRP A 148 3.84 25.22 2.83
C TRP A 148 2.96 25.95 1.82
N ILE A 149 1.92 25.30 1.29
CA ILE A 149 0.88 25.93 0.47
C ILE A 149 0.07 26.94 1.29
N GLY A 150 -0.38 26.56 2.48
CA GLY A 150 -1.13 27.43 3.39
C GLY A 150 -0.31 28.62 3.92
N GLY A 151 1.02 28.47 3.99
CA GLY A 151 1.96 29.55 4.31
C GLY A 151 2.14 30.54 3.15
N ALA A 152 2.05 30.08 1.90
CA ALA A 152 2.00 30.96 0.72
C ALA A 152 0.62 31.61 0.53
N ILE A 153 -0.45 30.98 1.02
CA ILE A 153 -1.84 31.49 1.02
C ILE A 153 -2.15 32.24 2.35
N GLY A 154 -1.14 32.48 3.18
CA GLY A 154 -1.20 33.01 4.55
C GLY A 154 -1.63 34.46 4.71
N THR A 155 -2.69 34.88 4.03
CA THR A 155 -3.55 35.96 4.53
C THR A 155 -4.94 35.37 4.73
N SER A 156 -5.51 35.56 5.91
CA SER A 156 -6.77 34.94 6.38
C SER A 156 -7.99 35.17 5.49
N VAL A 157 -7.86 35.96 4.42
CA VAL A 157 -8.91 36.29 3.44
C VAL A 157 -8.73 35.54 2.12
N ILE A 158 -7.52 35.12 1.74
CA ILE A 158 -7.25 34.51 0.43
C ILE A 158 -7.71 33.04 0.40
N ALA A 159 -7.53 32.29 1.48
CA ALA A 159 -7.95 30.89 1.55
C ALA A 159 -9.46 30.69 1.27
N PRO A 160 -10.39 31.43 1.92
CA PRO A 160 -11.81 31.30 1.60
C PRO A 160 -12.15 31.83 0.20
N MET A 161 -11.43 32.84 -0.32
CA MET A 161 -11.63 33.34 -1.68
C MET A 161 -11.24 32.32 -2.75
N VAL A 162 -10.09 31.65 -2.60
CA VAL A 162 -9.62 30.61 -3.53
C VAL A 162 -10.52 29.39 -3.49
N PHE A 163 -10.95 28.97 -2.29
CA PHE A 163 -11.93 27.90 -2.15
C PHE A 163 -13.25 28.23 -2.85
N LEU A 164 -13.76 29.46 -2.67
CA LEU A 164 -14.97 29.94 -3.35
C LEU A 164 -14.80 30.00 -4.87
N LEU A 165 -13.62 30.40 -5.36
CA LEU A 165 -13.31 30.44 -6.80
C LEU A 165 -13.26 29.03 -7.41
N ILE A 166 -12.69 28.05 -6.70
CA ILE A 166 -12.70 26.65 -7.10
C ILE A 166 -14.13 26.12 -7.14
N VAL A 167 -14.94 26.37 -6.11
CA VAL A 167 -16.35 25.93 -6.07
C VAL A 167 -17.15 26.56 -7.22
N VAL A 168 -17.02 27.86 -7.45
CA VAL A 168 -17.70 28.54 -8.56
C VAL A 168 -17.18 28.05 -9.92
N GLY A 169 -15.87 27.81 -10.06
CA GLY A 169 -15.27 27.26 -11.27
C GLY A 169 -15.73 25.84 -11.57
N THR A 170 -15.84 24.99 -10.55
CA THR A 170 -16.40 23.64 -10.67
C THR A 170 -17.88 23.68 -11.01
N ILE A 171 -18.67 24.54 -10.37
CA ILE A 171 -20.09 24.75 -10.73
C ILE A 171 -20.18 25.23 -12.18
N TYR A 172 -19.36 26.17 -12.62
CA TYR A 172 -19.37 26.68 -13.99
C TYR A 172 -18.98 25.61 -15.02
N LEU A 173 -17.97 24.78 -14.74
CA LEU A 173 -17.58 23.66 -15.60
C LEU A 173 -18.70 22.61 -15.69
N VAL A 174 -19.27 22.21 -14.56
CA VAL A 174 -20.36 21.22 -14.49
C VAL A 174 -21.62 21.76 -15.16
N VAL A 175 -21.95 23.04 -14.97
CA VAL A 175 -23.11 23.69 -15.60
C VAL A 175 -22.89 23.89 -17.10
N ARG A 176 -21.67 24.21 -17.56
CA ARG A 176 -21.37 24.25 -19.01
C ARG A 176 -21.56 22.88 -19.67
N ASP A 177 -21.16 21.81 -19.00
CA ASP A 177 -21.40 20.46 -19.51
C ASP A 177 -22.88 20.05 -19.42
N SER A 178 -23.65 20.64 -18.52
CA SER A 178 -25.11 20.43 -18.40
C SER A 178 -25.95 21.31 -19.33
N ALA A 179 -25.39 22.39 -19.88
CA ALA A 179 -26.08 23.41 -20.67
C ALA A 179 -25.92 23.25 -22.21
N SER A 180 -25.38 22.12 -22.67
CA SER A 180 -25.44 21.74 -24.08
C SER A 180 -26.31 20.50 -24.31
N PRO A 181 -27.65 20.59 -24.21
CA PRO A 181 -28.50 19.73 -24.99
C PRO A 181 -28.36 20.13 -26.46
N GLY A 182 -27.88 19.22 -27.29
CA GLY A 182 -28.06 19.35 -28.72
C GLY A 182 -29.55 19.33 -29.05
N GLU A 183 -30.04 20.36 -29.73
CA GLU A 183 -31.14 20.20 -30.67
C GLU A 183 -30.52 19.90 -32.03
N GLY A 184 -30.67 18.65 -32.48
CA GLY A 184 -30.59 18.32 -33.89
C GLY A 184 -31.96 18.50 -34.54
N GLY A 185 -31.98 18.94 -35.79
CA GLY A 185 -33.06 18.64 -36.73
C GLY A 185 -33.80 19.82 -37.33
N SER A 186 -33.25 20.39 -38.40
CA SER A 186 -33.94 20.75 -39.65
C SER A 186 -32.92 20.86 -40.77
#